data_AF-A0A397UWG5-F1
#
_entry.id   AF-A0A397UWG5-F1
#
_cell.length_a   1.000
_cell.length_b   1.000
_cell.length_c   1.000
_cell.angle_alpha   90.00
_cell.angle_beta   90.00
_cell.angle_gamma   90.00
#
_symmetry.space_group_name_H-M   'P 1'
#
loop_
_entity.id
_entity.type
_entity.pdbx_description
1 polymer ?
#
loop_
_entity_poly.entity_id
_entity_poly.type
_entity_poly.pdbx_seq_one_letter_code
_entity_poly.pdbx_strand_id
1 'polypeptide(L)'
;MTDEKEKVPEQLRLLQRYTINNLTPQLLDKEYNVVSKLQDATYIKFDSDSSPLDINMEIIFQGSSFPLSIFYHATITRELSYSDYNQAATEEKLSKRLNFSVRKSWVGYVTGTLPLSNDSDKTSGKTSEKRRHDNSADSDHKNAAEIKRQKKARFDSDKIWMENYQKEYQATSNWPWEESLESKDKEENYSQYINHADHYVLKTKGRDSITQERPGHPRISDPYAKTNYRPEVRQSLKPPQNPLIVVPSAPSAFINMLNIKQLLQDAKYENSNDLHYVQKKSHHITINRNGKDYEFTDLVDDFKQSDWNRVVCVITDGSEWLFRKYKWQTPQETFNHVPGVYFKFTHEEAKKNVVIWRNVYLINIHRELRHKDSEAYTEFWNIVEGKRT
;
A
#
# COMPACT_ATOMS: atom_id res chain seq x y z
N MET A 1 31.82 -12.14 29.30
CA MET A 1 31.28 -13.45 29.67
C MET A 1 30.16 -13.75 28.69
N THR A 2 30.46 -14.70 27.80
CA THR A 2 29.57 -15.52 26.95
C THR A 2 28.52 -14.83 26.08
N ASP A 3 28.83 -14.82 24.78
CA ASP A 3 27.90 -14.89 23.65
C ASP A 3 26.82 -15.96 23.89
N GLU A 4 25.61 -15.56 24.30
CA GLU A 4 24.40 -16.35 24.04
C GLU A 4 23.80 -15.86 22.72
N LYS A 5 24.28 -16.45 21.62
CA LYS A 5 23.48 -16.50 20.39
C LYS A 5 22.10 -17.02 20.77
N GLU A 6 21.06 -16.26 20.46
CA GLU A 6 19.64 -16.54 20.71
C GLU A 6 19.26 -17.94 20.19
N LYS A 7 19.52 -18.96 21.03
CA LYS A 7 19.27 -20.36 20.72
C LYS A 7 17.78 -20.58 20.90
N VAL A 8 17.11 -21.01 19.84
CA VAL A 8 15.67 -21.30 19.87
C VAL A 8 15.34 -22.14 21.12
N PRO A 9 14.47 -21.66 22.01
CA PRO A 9 14.13 -22.34 23.26
C PRO A 9 13.77 -23.81 23.03
N GLU A 10 14.25 -24.69 23.90
CA GLU A 10 14.12 -26.15 23.78
C GLU A 10 12.65 -26.60 23.67
N GLN A 11 11.76 -25.90 24.36
CA GLN A 11 10.31 -26.09 24.35
C GLN A 11 9.71 -25.91 22.93
N LEU A 12 10.22 -24.95 22.16
CA LEU A 12 9.76 -24.72 20.78
C LEU A 12 10.33 -25.77 19.82
N ARG A 13 11.54 -26.28 20.08
CA ARG A 13 12.12 -27.40 19.33
C ARG A 13 11.34 -28.69 19.57
N LEU A 14 10.90 -28.94 20.80
CA LEU A 14 10.04 -30.08 21.14
C LEU A 14 8.71 -29.99 20.38
N LEU A 15 8.07 -28.82 20.37
CA LEU A 15 6.81 -28.60 19.64
C LEU A 15 6.97 -28.79 18.12
N GLN A 16 8.08 -28.33 17.54
CA GLN A 16 8.43 -28.60 16.15
C GLN A 16 8.63 -30.11 15.89
N ARG A 17 9.45 -30.79 16.71
CA ARG A 17 9.72 -32.23 16.56
C ARG A 17 8.44 -33.05 16.64
N TYR A 18 7.56 -32.72 17.57
CA TYR A 18 6.26 -33.37 17.71
C TYR A 18 5.42 -33.19 16.45
N THR A 19 5.38 -31.98 15.92
CA THR A 19 4.61 -31.67 14.70
C THR A 19 5.17 -32.37 13.47
N ILE A 20 6.49 -32.41 13.29
CA ILE A 20 7.14 -33.14 12.18
C ILE A 20 6.82 -34.64 12.23
N ASN A 21 6.75 -35.22 13.43
CA ASN A 21 6.41 -36.63 13.63
C ASN A 21 4.89 -36.89 13.64
N ASN A 22 4.06 -35.89 13.36
CA ASN A 22 2.59 -35.95 13.44
C ASN A 22 2.07 -36.40 14.82
N LEU A 23 2.79 -36.07 15.89
CA LEU A 23 2.39 -36.32 17.28
C LEU A 23 1.78 -35.06 17.88
N THR A 24 0.71 -35.23 18.65
CA THR A 24 0.07 -34.16 19.41
C THR A 24 0.41 -34.28 20.89
N PRO A 25 1.02 -33.25 21.52
CA PRO A 25 1.24 -33.21 22.96
C PRO A 25 -0.06 -33.38 23.76
N GLN A 26 0.03 -33.97 24.95
CA GLN A 26 -1.12 -34.11 25.84
C GLN A 26 -1.29 -32.83 26.68
N LEU A 27 -2.53 -32.34 26.75
CA LEU A 27 -2.91 -31.23 27.62
C LEU A 27 -3.38 -31.77 28.98
N LEU A 28 -2.92 -31.16 30.07
CA LEU A 28 -3.19 -31.60 31.43
C LEU A 28 -3.79 -30.45 32.26
N ASP A 29 -4.78 -30.75 33.10
CA ASP A 29 -5.32 -29.81 34.09
C ASP A 29 -4.39 -29.64 35.32
N LYS A 30 -4.85 -28.93 36.36
CA LYS A 30 -4.07 -28.71 37.60
C LYS A 30 -3.86 -29.99 38.39
N GLU A 31 -4.73 -30.97 38.19
CA GLU A 31 -4.76 -32.28 38.82
C GLU A 31 -4.06 -33.36 37.97
N TYR A 32 -3.43 -32.98 36.85
CA TYR A 32 -2.76 -33.85 35.88
C TYR A 32 -3.68 -34.83 35.14
N ASN A 33 -4.96 -34.51 34.98
CA ASN A 33 -5.87 -35.24 34.10
C ASN A 33 -5.79 -34.71 32.66
N VAL A 34 -6.00 -35.60 31.68
CA VAL A 34 -5.95 -35.23 30.26
C VAL A 34 -7.20 -34.43 29.88
N VAL A 35 -6.99 -33.24 29.31
CA VAL A 35 -8.06 -32.35 28.82
C VAL A 35 -8.01 -32.18 27.31
N SER A 36 -9.16 -31.92 26.69
CA SER A 36 -9.25 -31.75 25.22
C SER A 36 -9.13 -30.31 24.75
N LYS A 37 -9.50 -29.34 25.60
CA LYS A 37 -9.50 -27.91 25.27
C LYS A 37 -8.30 -27.22 25.87
N LEU A 38 -7.81 -26.20 25.17
CA LEU A 38 -6.66 -25.44 25.63
C LEU A 38 -6.99 -24.55 26.85
N GLN A 39 -8.24 -24.09 26.95
CA GLN A 39 -8.75 -23.30 28.08
C GLN A 39 -8.65 -24.00 29.44
N ASP A 40 -8.84 -25.32 29.43
CA ASP A 40 -8.91 -26.13 30.65
C ASP A 40 -7.51 -26.69 31.03
N ALA A 41 -6.51 -26.45 30.18
CA ALA A 41 -5.16 -26.96 30.33
C ALA A 41 -4.28 -25.99 31.15
N THR A 42 -3.55 -26.53 32.12
CA THR A 42 -2.50 -25.81 32.86
C THR A 42 -1.11 -26.27 32.42
N TYR A 43 -0.96 -27.53 31.99
CA TYR A 43 0.32 -28.07 31.54
C TYR A 43 0.23 -28.74 30.17
N ILE A 44 1.35 -28.74 29.44
CA ILE A 44 1.55 -29.49 28.21
C ILE A 44 2.63 -30.55 28.45
N LYS A 45 2.32 -31.81 28.15
CA LYS A 45 3.27 -32.93 28.24
C LYS A 45 3.59 -33.45 26.84
N PHE A 46 4.89 -33.51 26.53
CA PHE A 46 5.39 -33.99 25.25
C PHE A 46 5.65 -35.49 25.34
N ASP A 47 6.71 -35.94 26.04
CA ASP A 47 7.06 -37.35 26.21
C ASP A 47 6.54 -37.94 27.54
N SER A 48 6.34 -39.27 27.60
CA SER A 48 5.98 -40.00 28.83
C SER A 48 6.93 -39.75 30.00
N ASP A 49 8.23 -39.57 29.69
CA ASP A 49 9.33 -39.36 30.65
C ASP A 49 9.67 -37.87 30.87
N SER A 50 9.04 -36.95 30.12
CA SER A 50 9.27 -35.51 30.27
C SER A 50 8.38 -34.90 31.34
N SER A 51 8.93 -33.96 32.10
CA SER A 51 8.16 -33.15 33.06
C SER A 51 7.12 -32.29 32.33
N PRO A 52 5.89 -32.19 32.84
CA PRO A 52 4.87 -31.29 32.28
C PRO A 52 5.37 -29.85 32.25
N LEU A 53 5.23 -29.19 31.11
CA LEU A 53 5.61 -27.78 30.93
C LEU A 53 4.40 -26.88 31.19
N ASP A 54 4.61 -25.79 31.93
CA ASP A 54 3.55 -24.79 32.15
C ASP A 54 3.17 -24.13 30.82
N ILE A 55 1.87 -24.13 30.54
CA ILE A 55 1.30 -23.54 29.34
C ILE A 55 1.45 -22.00 29.28
N ASN A 56 1.55 -21.35 30.44
CA ASN A 56 1.71 -19.91 30.58
C ASN A 56 3.18 -19.47 30.62
N MET A 57 4.12 -20.42 30.50
CA MET A 57 5.55 -20.13 30.41
C MET A 57 5.80 -19.17 29.24
N GLU A 58 6.39 -18.01 29.56
CA GLU A 58 6.76 -17.01 28.57
C GLU A 58 8.04 -17.43 27.83
N ILE A 59 7.94 -17.44 26.50
CA ILE A 59 9.01 -17.85 25.60
C ILE A 59 9.30 -16.71 24.63
N ILE A 60 10.58 -16.36 24.48
CA ILE A 60 11.04 -15.35 23.54
C ILE A 60 11.16 -15.99 22.16
N PHE A 61 10.52 -15.37 21.18
CA PHE A 61 10.61 -15.74 19.76
C PHE A 61 10.69 -14.48 18.91
N GLN A 62 11.74 -14.36 18.09
CA GLN A 62 11.99 -13.19 17.25
C GLN A 62 11.94 -11.88 18.05
N GLY A 63 12.58 -11.86 19.23
CA GLY A 63 12.62 -10.68 20.12
C GLY A 63 11.32 -10.32 20.82
N SER A 64 10.26 -11.14 20.72
CA SER A 64 8.97 -10.92 21.40
C SER A 64 8.62 -12.07 22.35
N SER A 65 8.13 -11.75 23.56
CA SER A 65 7.73 -12.74 24.57
C SER A 65 6.26 -13.16 24.42
N PHE A 66 6.02 -14.46 24.24
CA PHE A 66 4.69 -15.04 24.17
C PHE A 66 4.58 -16.32 25.02
N PRO A 67 3.42 -16.60 25.64
CA PRO A 67 3.21 -17.85 26.35
C PRO A 67 3.19 -19.07 25.42
N LEU A 68 3.61 -20.22 25.94
CA LEU A 68 3.67 -21.51 25.23
C LEU A 68 2.30 -21.93 24.64
N SER A 69 1.19 -21.63 25.33
CA SER A 69 -0.20 -21.82 24.83
C SER A 69 -0.39 -21.32 23.40
N ILE A 70 0.19 -20.17 23.09
CA ILE A 70 -0.03 -19.49 21.81
C ILE A 70 0.72 -20.21 20.69
N PHE A 71 1.95 -20.65 20.96
CA PHE A 71 2.73 -21.43 19.99
C PHE A 71 2.07 -22.79 19.73
N TYR A 72 1.53 -23.43 20.77
CA TYR A 72 0.74 -24.65 20.64
C TYR A 72 -0.53 -24.42 19.81
N HIS A 73 -1.32 -23.39 20.13
CA HIS A 73 -2.53 -23.03 19.39
C HIS A 73 -2.21 -22.69 17.92
N ALA A 74 -1.15 -21.94 17.66
CA ALA A 74 -0.70 -21.62 16.31
C ALA A 74 -0.25 -22.85 15.52
N THR A 75 0.26 -23.88 16.21
CA THR A 75 0.69 -25.16 15.63
C THR A 75 -0.48 -26.04 15.22
N ILE A 76 -1.52 -26.14 16.06
CA ILE A 76 -2.74 -26.89 15.74
C ILE A 76 -3.52 -26.20 14.62
N THR A 77 -3.62 -24.87 14.70
CA THR A 77 -4.37 -24.06 13.71
C THR A 77 -3.56 -23.74 12.46
N ARG A 78 -2.45 -24.43 12.19
CA ARG A 78 -1.50 -24.07 11.11
C ARG A 78 -2.13 -24.02 9.71
N GLU A 79 -3.15 -24.84 9.46
CA GLU A 79 -3.87 -24.93 8.18
C GLU A 79 -4.95 -23.85 8.03
N LEU A 80 -5.33 -23.17 9.13
CA LEU A 80 -6.37 -22.15 9.12
C LEU A 80 -5.86 -20.82 8.58
N SER A 81 -6.76 -20.09 7.90
CA SER A 81 -6.52 -18.71 7.48
C SER A 81 -6.23 -17.83 8.71
N TYR A 82 -5.56 -16.69 8.51
CA TYR A 82 -5.26 -15.79 9.62
C TYR A 82 -6.52 -15.26 10.31
N SER A 83 -7.61 -15.06 9.56
CA SER A 83 -8.90 -14.64 10.11
C SER A 83 -9.48 -15.71 11.03
N ASP A 84 -9.51 -16.96 10.55
CA ASP A 84 -10.09 -18.09 11.29
C ASP A 84 -9.25 -18.46 12.51
N TYR A 85 -7.93 -18.31 12.42
CA TYR A 85 -7.04 -18.40 13.58
C TYR A 85 -7.40 -17.39 14.66
N ASN A 86 -7.62 -16.13 14.29
CA ASN A 86 -7.97 -15.09 15.26
C ASN A 86 -9.34 -15.37 15.88
N GLN A 87 -10.26 -15.94 15.12
CA GLN A 87 -11.55 -16.40 15.64
C GLN A 87 -11.36 -17.56 16.63
N ALA A 88 -10.62 -18.60 16.27
CA ALA A 88 -10.32 -19.75 17.15
C ALA A 88 -9.58 -19.32 18.43
N ALA A 89 -8.65 -18.36 18.34
CA ALA A 89 -7.97 -17.80 19.50
C ALA A 89 -8.92 -17.02 20.42
N THR A 90 -9.99 -16.44 19.87
CA THR A 90 -11.05 -15.75 20.63
C THR A 90 -11.93 -16.77 21.35
N GLU A 91 -12.31 -17.85 20.66
CA GLU A 91 -13.07 -18.97 21.23
C GLU A 91 -12.31 -19.67 22.36
N GLU A 92 -10.98 -19.78 22.21
CA GLU A 92 -10.07 -20.33 23.21
C GLU A 92 -9.67 -19.34 24.32
N LYS A 93 -10.23 -18.12 24.33
CA LYS A 93 -9.98 -17.06 25.33
C LYS A 93 -8.49 -16.78 25.59
N LEU A 94 -7.65 -16.87 24.55
CA LEU A 94 -6.22 -16.61 24.67
C LEU A 94 -5.95 -15.11 24.92
N SER A 95 -5.10 -14.83 25.91
CA SER A 95 -4.79 -13.46 26.36
C SER A 95 -3.92 -12.66 25.38
N LYS A 96 -3.04 -13.34 24.62
CA LYS A 96 -2.23 -12.74 23.55
C LYS A 96 -2.42 -13.55 22.25
N ARG A 97 -2.02 -12.97 21.11
CA ARG A 97 -2.10 -13.60 19.78
C ARG A 97 -0.81 -13.33 19.00
N LEU A 98 -0.43 -14.25 18.13
CA LEU A 98 0.67 -13.99 17.20
C LEU A 98 0.17 -13.05 16.10
N ASN A 99 0.92 -11.99 15.83
CA ASN A 99 0.69 -11.18 14.64
C ASN A 99 0.96 -12.03 13.38
N PHE A 100 0.46 -11.57 12.23
CA PHE A 100 0.56 -12.30 10.97
C PHE A 100 2.00 -12.70 10.60
N SER A 101 2.97 -11.79 10.76
CA SER A 101 4.37 -12.02 10.40
C SER A 101 5.03 -13.10 11.27
N VAL A 102 4.82 -12.99 12.58
CA VAL A 102 5.36 -13.92 13.58
C VAL A 102 4.70 -15.30 13.43
N ARG A 103 3.38 -15.36 13.22
CA ARG A 103 2.65 -16.61 12.95
C ARG A 103 3.17 -17.29 11.69
N LYS A 104 3.39 -16.53 10.60
CA LYS A 104 3.91 -17.08 9.35
C LYS A 104 5.31 -17.68 9.54
N SER A 105 6.17 -16.98 10.28
CA SER A 105 7.52 -17.46 10.62
C SER A 105 7.46 -18.73 11.50
N TRP A 106 6.58 -18.72 12.50
CA TRP A 106 6.37 -19.86 13.41
C TRP A 106 5.85 -21.10 12.68
N VAL A 107 4.80 -20.96 11.86
CA VAL A 107 4.24 -22.07 11.07
C VAL A 107 5.28 -22.60 10.09
N GLY A 108 6.06 -21.72 9.44
CA GLY A 108 7.15 -22.15 8.57
C GLY A 108 8.23 -22.95 9.30
N TYR A 109 8.58 -22.55 10.52
CA TYR A 109 9.51 -23.28 11.37
C TYR A 109 8.95 -24.65 11.79
N VAL A 110 7.73 -24.68 12.32
CA VAL A 110 7.12 -25.92 12.85
C VAL A 110 6.86 -26.95 11.75
N THR A 111 6.58 -26.52 10.52
CA THR A 111 6.42 -27.39 9.35
C THR A 111 7.74 -27.85 8.73
N GLY A 112 8.88 -27.33 9.20
CA GLY A 112 10.21 -27.63 8.65
C GLY A 112 10.47 -26.97 7.28
N THR A 113 9.61 -26.05 6.84
CA THR A 113 9.74 -25.36 5.54
C THR A 113 10.70 -24.16 5.60
N LEU A 114 10.91 -23.59 6.79
CA LEU A 114 11.85 -22.49 7.02
C LEU A 114 12.84 -22.85 8.15
N PRO A 115 14.16 -22.80 7.92
CA PRO A 115 15.11 -22.79 9.01
C PRO A 115 14.99 -21.46 9.76
N LEU A 116 14.89 -21.52 11.09
CA LEU A 116 15.01 -20.33 11.93
C LEU A 116 16.41 -19.75 11.72
N SER A 117 16.48 -18.54 11.17
CA SER A 117 17.73 -17.90 10.79
C SER A 117 18.60 -17.62 12.03
N ASN A 118 19.61 -18.46 12.25
CA ASN A 118 20.97 -18.07 12.66
C ASN A 118 22.02 -19.20 12.56
N ASP A 119 21.81 -20.23 11.73
CA ASP A 119 22.90 -21.13 11.31
C ASP A 119 23.38 -20.73 9.91
N SER A 120 24.41 -19.89 9.89
CA SER A 120 25.32 -19.78 8.78
C SER A 120 26.21 -21.04 8.76
N ASP A 121 25.92 -21.97 7.86
CA ASP A 121 26.98 -22.85 7.38
C ASP A 121 27.01 -22.86 5.85
N LYS A 122 28.14 -22.37 5.33
CA LYS A 122 28.44 -22.35 3.90
C LYS A 122 28.96 -23.73 3.55
N THR A 123 28.18 -24.57 2.87
CA THR A 123 28.76 -25.62 2.00
C THR A 123 27.76 -26.11 0.94
N SER A 124 28.17 -25.95 -0.33
CA SER A 124 27.75 -26.71 -1.53
C SER A 124 26.26 -26.63 -1.96
N GLY A 125 25.90 -26.53 -3.23
CA GLY A 125 26.66 -26.54 -4.47
C GLY A 125 25.70 -26.15 -5.61
N LYS A 126 26.21 -25.34 -6.53
CA LYS A 126 25.55 -25.06 -7.81
C LYS A 126 25.35 -26.38 -8.57
N THR A 127 24.11 -26.74 -8.89
CA THR A 127 23.80 -27.55 -10.07
C THR A 127 23.27 -26.62 -11.15
N SER A 128 24.23 -25.95 -11.81
CA SER A 128 24.04 -25.40 -13.14
C SER A 128 23.98 -26.56 -14.14
N GLU A 129 22.79 -26.83 -14.65
CA GLU A 129 22.59 -27.75 -15.75
C GLU A 129 23.16 -27.11 -17.02
N LYS A 130 24.31 -27.63 -17.44
CA LYS A 130 25.17 -27.12 -18.51
C LYS A 130 24.55 -27.48 -19.86
N ARG A 131 23.79 -26.56 -20.48
CA ARG A 131 23.48 -26.68 -21.92
C ARG A 131 24.75 -26.42 -22.71
N ARG A 132 25.17 -27.44 -23.46
CA ARG A 132 26.29 -27.41 -24.39
C ARG A 132 25.97 -26.42 -25.52
N HIS A 133 26.90 -25.52 -25.79
CA HIS A 133 26.95 -24.75 -27.02
C HIS A 133 27.23 -25.73 -28.16
N ASP A 134 26.30 -25.86 -29.10
CA ASP A 134 26.57 -26.41 -30.42
C ASP A 134 26.31 -25.30 -31.45
N ASN A 135 27.23 -25.18 -32.40
CA ASN A 135 27.27 -24.10 -33.37
C ASN A 135 26.31 -24.41 -34.53
N SER A 136 25.25 -23.60 -34.70
CA SER A 136 24.52 -23.55 -35.97
C SER A 136 23.79 -22.22 -36.11
N ALA A 137 24.47 -21.23 -36.68
CA ALA A 137 23.90 -19.96 -37.11
C ALA A 137 23.04 -20.18 -38.36
N ASP A 138 21.81 -20.68 -38.20
CA ASP A 138 20.76 -20.58 -39.25
C ASP A 138 19.30 -20.80 -38.75
N SER A 139 19.04 -20.96 -37.44
CA SER A 139 17.69 -21.20 -36.91
C SER A 139 16.97 -19.98 -36.31
N ASP A 140 17.65 -18.86 -36.11
CA ASP A 140 17.13 -17.73 -35.31
C ASP A 140 16.16 -16.80 -36.06
N HIS A 141 16.03 -16.92 -37.39
CA HIS A 141 15.08 -16.10 -38.15
C HIS A 141 13.65 -16.66 -38.24
N LYS A 142 13.44 -17.96 -37.95
CA LYS A 142 12.09 -18.56 -37.98
C LYS A 142 11.32 -18.36 -36.67
N ASN A 143 12.00 -18.28 -35.53
CA ASN A 143 11.35 -18.19 -34.21
C ASN A 143 10.83 -16.77 -33.88
N ALA A 144 11.50 -15.71 -34.36
CA ALA A 144 11.07 -14.33 -34.11
C ALA A 144 9.78 -13.95 -34.88
N ALA A 145 9.61 -14.51 -36.08
CA ALA A 145 8.41 -14.31 -36.90
C ALA A 145 7.18 -15.00 -36.29
N GLU A 146 7.36 -16.21 -35.74
CA GLU A 146 6.31 -16.97 -35.08
C GLU A 146 5.83 -16.27 -33.79
N ILE A 147 6.76 -15.74 -32.98
CA ILE A 147 6.44 -14.95 -31.78
C ILE A 147 5.67 -13.67 -32.14
N LYS A 148 6.02 -12.99 -33.23
CA LYS A 148 5.28 -11.81 -33.71
C LYS A 148 3.88 -12.18 -34.20
N ARG A 149 3.72 -13.32 -34.89
CA ARG A 149 2.41 -13.83 -35.32
C ARG A 149 1.51 -14.16 -34.13
N GLN A 150 2.05 -14.81 -33.09
CA GLN A 150 1.28 -15.12 -31.88
C GLN A 150 0.85 -13.86 -31.10
N LYS A 151 1.72 -12.85 -31.00
CA LYS A 151 1.36 -11.57 -30.37
C LYS A 151 0.28 -10.82 -31.17
N LYS A 152 0.36 -10.85 -32.49
CA LYS A 152 -0.67 -10.25 -33.36
C LYS A 152 -2.00 -10.99 -33.26
N ALA A 153 -1.98 -12.32 -33.26
CA ALA A 153 -3.19 -13.14 -33.10
C ALA A 153 -3.89 -12.87 -31.76
N ARG A 154 -3.13 -12.71 -30.66
CA ARG A 154 -3.69 -12.31 -29.36
C ARG A 154 -4.33 -10.91 -29.41
N PHE A 155 -3.65 -9.94 -30.02
CA PHE A 155 -4.18 -8.60 -30.17
C PHE A 155 -5.47 -8.56 -31.01
N ASP A 156 -5.53 -9.34 -32.10
CA ASP A 156 -6.70 -9.45 -32.95
C ASP A 156 -7.86 -10.15 -32.21
N SER A 157 -7.59 -11.17 -31.39
CA SER A 157 -8.59 -11.81 -30.52
C SER A 157 -9.13 -10.85 -29.44
N ASP A 158 -8.27 -10.06 -28.80
CA ASP A 158 -8.68 -9.07 -27.79
C ASP A 158 -9.53 -7.96 -28.42
N LYS A 159 -9.24 -7.58 -29.66
CA LYS A 159 -10.04 -6.61 -30.43
C LYS A 159 -11.44 -7.15 -30.74
N ILE A 160 -11.55 -8.41 -31.18
CA ILE A 160 -12.83 -9.06 -31.45
C ILE A 160 -13.64 -9.20 -30.16
N TRP A 161 -12.99 -9.53 -29.03
CA TRP A 161 -13.63 -9.58 -27.72
C TRP A 161 -14.20 -8.21 -27.31
N MET A 162 -13.44 -7.13 -27.49
CA MET A 162 -13.91 -5.76 -27.20
C MET A 162 -15.09 -5.35 -28.09
N GLU A 163 -15.05 -5.66 -29.38
CA GLU A 163 -16.15 -5.35 -30.31
C GLU A 163 -17.42 -6.16 -29.97
N ASN A 164 -17.28 -7.43 -29.59
CA ASN A 164 -18.40 -8.24 -29.13
C ASN A 164 -18.95 -7.72 -27.79
N TYR A 165 -18.09 -7.37 -26.85
CA TYR A 165 -18.48 -6.80 -25.57
C TYR A 165 -19.25 -5.47 -25.74
N GLN A 166 -18.81 -4.60 -26.65
CA GLN A 166 -19.51 -3.36 -26.97
C GLN A 166 -20.87 -3.60 -27.65
N LYS A 167 -20.97 -4.60 -28.53
CA LYS A 167 -22.25 -5.00 -29.13
C LYS A 167 -23.20 -5.61 -28.11
N GLU A 168 -22.70 -6.43 -27.20
CA GLU A 168 -23.46 -6.99 -26.09
C GLU A 168 -23.99 -5.87 -25.19
N TYR A 169 -23.14 -4.89 -24.87
CA TYR A 169 -23.48 -3.70 -24.09
C TYR A 169 -24.55 -2.82 -24.76
N GLN A 170 -24.51 -2.67 -26.09
CA GLN A 170 -25.50 -1.89 -26.85
C GLN A 170 -26.80 -2.68 -27.10
N ALA A 171 -26.74 -4.01 -27.21
CA ALA A 171 -27.91 -4.88 -27.33
C ALA A 171 -28.68 -4.98 -26.01
N THR A 172 -27.99 -4.82 -24.88
CA THR A 172 -28.58 -4.65 -23.55
C THR A 172 -29.04 -3.21 -23.28
N SER A 173 -29.69 -2.59 -24.25
CA SER A 173 -30.42 -1.33 -24.09
C SER A 173 -31.78 -1.61 -23.46
N ASN A 174 -31.78 -1.96 -22.17
CA ASN A 174 -32.85 -1.75 -21.19
C ASN A 174 -32.44 -2.50 -19.92
N TRP A 175 -31.84 -1.78 -18.97
CA TRP A 175 -31.46 -2.34 -17.67
C TRP A 175 -32.55 -2.02 -16.62
N PRO A 176 -32.83 -2.91 -15.65
CA PRO A 176 -33.95 -2.83 -14.70
C PRO A 176 -34.05 -1.61 -13.77
N TRP A 177 -33.10 -0.66 -13.84
CA TRP A 177 -33.16 0.59 -13.06
C TRP A 177 -33.90 1.71 -13.79
N GLU A 178 -34.14 1.60 -15.10
CA GLU A 178 -34.84 2.61 -15.90
C GLU A 178 -36.36 2.61 -15.63
N GLU A 179 -36.93 1.43 -15.37
CA GLU A 179 -38.31 1.26 -14.87
C GLU A 179 -38.48 1.79 -13.43
N SER A 180 -37.37 1.90 -12.69
CA SER A 180 -37.35 2.40 -11.32
C SER A 180 -37.37 3.93 -11.22
N LEU A 181 -37.18 4.65 -12.33
CA LEU A 181 -37.25 6.12 -12.40
C LEU A 181 -38.66 6.65 -12.69
N GLU A 182 -39.55 5.82 -13.25
CA GLU A 182 -40.94 6.24 -13.55
C GLU A 182 -41.93 5.95 -12.41
N SER A 183 -41.51 5.20 -11.38
CA SER A 183 -42.35 4.93 -10.22
C SER A 183 -41.67 5.33 -8.91
N LYS A 184 -41.76 6.62 -8.55
CA LYS A 184 -42.31 7.09 -7.26
C LYS A 184 -41.86 8.51 -6.93
N ASP A 185 -42.86 9.35 -6.71
CA ASP A 185 -42.79 10.65 -6.07
C ASP A 185 -41.98 10.60 -4.76
N LYS A 186 -40.91 11.41 -4.70
CA LYS A 186 -40.58 12.28 -3.57
C LYS A 186 -39.44 13.23 -3.93
N GLU A 187 -39.65 14.48 -3.54
CA GLU A 187 -38.83 15.66 -3.79
C GLU A 187 -37.34 15.46 -3.48
N GLU A 188 -36.51 15.31 -4.51
CA GLU A 188 -35.12 15.76 -4.47
C GLU A 188 -34.81 16.48 -5.78
N ASN A 189 -34.27 17.68 -5.67
CA ASN A 189 -34.11 18.60 -6.79
C ASN A 189 -32.91 18.18 -7.67
N TYR A 190 -33.18 17.36 -8.68
CA TYR A 190 -32.18 16.89 -9.66
C TYR A 190 -31.72 17.96 -10.66
N SER A 191 -32.15 19.22 -10.53
CA SER A 191 -31.71 20.32 -11.40
C SER A 191 -30.19 20.51 -11.40
N GLN A 192 -29.49 20.15 -10.32
CA GLN A 192 -28.03 20.20 -10.27
C GLN A 192 -27.35 19.20 -11.22
N TYR A 193 -27.94 18.02 -11.42
CA TYR A 193 -27.40 17.00 -12.32
C TYR A 193 -27.74 17.31 -13.78
N ILE A 194 -28.92 17.86 -14.04
CA ILE A 194 -29.35 18.32 -15.38
C ILE A 194 -28.44 19.46 -15.87
N ASN A 195 -28.16 20.45 -15.02
CA ASN A 195 -27.24 21.55 -15.36
C ASN A 195 -25.78 21.09 -15.54
N HIS A 196 -25.36 20.01 -14.86
CA HIS A 196 -24.01 19.44 -15.02
C HIS A 196 -23.86 18.68 -16.34
N ALA A 197 -24.92 18.01 -16.79
CA ALA A 197 -24.96 17.33 -18.08
C ALA A 197 -24.93 18.32 -19.24
N ASP A 198 -25.69 19.41 -19.17
CA ASP A 198 -25.71 20.47 -20.19
C ASP A 198 -24.33 21.16 -20.35
N HIS A 199 -23.63 21.37 -19.24
CA HIS A 199 -22.26 21.92 -19.26
C HIS A 199 -21.22 20.95 -19.87
N TYR A 200 -21.48 19.63 -19.82
CA TYR A 200 -20.63 18.63 -20.49
C TYR A 200 -20.91 18.55 -22.00
N VAL A 201 -22.17 18.63 -22.44
CA VAL A 201 -22.54 18.55 -23.86
C VAL A 201 -22.13 19.81 -24.63
N LEU A 202 -22.25 21.00 -24.03
CA LEU A 202 -21.87 22.27 -24.68
C LEU A 202 -20.35 22.45 -24.83
N LYS A 203 -19.54 21.78 -23.98
CA LYS A 203 -18.07 21.85 -24.07
C LYS A 203 -17.47 20.97 -25.17
N THR A 204 -18.22 19.99 -25.68
CA THR A 204 -17.71 19.02 -26.67
C THR A 204 -18.02 19.38 -28.12
N LYS A 205 -18.90 20.36 -28.39
CA LYS A 205 -19.28 20.75 -29.76
C LYS A 205 -18.76 22.12 -30.25
N GLY A 206 -17.95 22.83 -29.46
CA GLY A 206 -17.63 24.23 -29.76
C GLY A 206 -16.14 24.55 -29.82
N ARG A 207 -15.39 23.97 -30.78
CA ARG A 207 -14.16 24.57 -31.34
C ARG A 207 -13.65 23.74 -32.51
N ASP A 208 -14.20 24.01 -33.69
CA ASP A 208 -13.46 24.14 -34.96
C ASP A 208 -14.43 24.51 -36.10
N SER A 209 -14.57 25.80 -36.38
CA SER A 209 -14.90 26.33 -37.72
C SER A 209 -14.87 27.87 -37.75
N ILE A 210 -13.74 28.39 -38.25
CA ILE A 210 -13.58 29.40 -39.31
C ILE A 210 -14.54 30.61 -39.37
N THR A 211 -13.90 31.78 -39.41
CA THR A 211 -14.31 33.12 -39.85
C THR A 211 -15.44 33.21 -40.88
N GLN A 212 -16.42 34.10 -40.63
CA GLN A 212 -16.99 34.99 -41.65
C GLN A 212 -17.51 36.28 -40.99
N GLU A 213 -17.13 37.42 -41.58
CA GLU A 213 -17.53 38.77 -41.19
C GLU A 213 -18.93 39.19 -41.72
N ARG A 214 -19.41 40.30 -41.12
CA ARG A 214 -20.39 41.32 -41.60
C ARG A 214 -21.83 41.22 -41.03
N PRO A 215 -22.65 42.29 -41.08
CA PRO A 215 -22.46 43.59 -40.40
C PRO A 215 -23.80 44.17 -39.81
N GLY A 216 -23.76 45.08 -38.82
CA GLY A 216 -24.94 45.93 -38.52
C GLY A 216 -25.07 46.49 -37.08
N HIS A 217 -24.67 47.76 -36.93
CA HIS A 217 -25.11 48.88 -36.06
C HIS A 217 -26.22 48.71 -34.97
N PRO A 218 -26.37 49.69 -34.02
CA PRO A 218 -25.38 50.52 -33.32
C PRO A 218 -25.58 50.59 -31.78
N ARG A 219 -24.62 51.24 -31.12
CA ARG A 219 -24.55 51.56 -29.67
C ARG A 219 -25.81 52.25 -29.13
N ILE A 220 -26.15 51.94 -27.87
CA ILE A 220 -26.74 52.92 -26.93
C ILE A 220 -25.95 52.85 -25.62
N SER A 221 -25.25 53.95 -25.34
CA SER A 221 -24.77 54.33 -24.02
C SER A 221 -25.94 54.62 -23.09
N ASP A 222 -25.85 54.25 -21.82
CA ASP A 222 -26.00 55.24 -20.75
C ASP A 222 -25.50 54.73 -19.39
N PRO A 223 -25.14 55.64 -18.48
CA PRO A 223 -24.27 55.41 -17.34
C PRO A 223 -25.05 55.35 -16.01
N TYR A 224 -24.31 55.13 -14.92
CA TYR A 224 -24.73 55.15 -13.51
C TYR A 224 -25.35 53.87 -12.93
N ALA A 225 -24.49 53.08 -12.28
CA ALA A 225 -24.75 52.68 -10.89
C ALA A 225 -23.41 52.41 -10.18
N LYS A 226 -23.07 53.32 -9.26
CA LYS A 226 -22.00 53.15 -8.29
C LYS A 226 -22.34 51.95 -7.39
N THR A 227 -21.56 50.89 -7.44
CA THR A 227 -21.33 50.04 -6.28
C THR A 227 -19.83 49.86 -6.13
N ASN A 228 -19.30 50.45 -5.05
CA ASN A 228 -17.92 50.27 -4.62
C ASN A 228 -17.75 48.82 -4.13
N TYR A 229 -17.61 47.87 -5.05
CA TYR A 229 -16.87 46.66 -4.76
C TYR A 229 -15.39 47.02 -4.82
N ARG A 230 -14.85 47.37 -3.65
CA ARG A 230 -13.42 47.38 -3.39
C ARG A 230 -12.92 45.99 -3.82
N PRO A 231 -12.07 45.86 -4.86
CA PRO A 231 -11.44 44.57 -5.10
C PRO A 231 -10.65 44.27 -3.83
N GLU A 232 -11.02 43.18 -3.15
CA GLU A 232 -10.23 42.70 -2.04
C GLU A 232 -8.79 42.62 -2.53
N VAL A 233 -7.96 43.36 -1.82
CA VAL A 233 -6.53 43.48 -2.03
C VAL A 233 -6.01 42.07 -2.26
N ARG A 234 -5.56 41.80 -3.49
CA ARG A 234 -4.69 40.65 -3.78
C ARG A 234 -3.61 40.70 -2.74
N GLN A 235 -3.71 39.82 -1.74
CA GLN A 235 -2.80 39.79 -0.61
C GLN A 235 -1.40 39.79 -1.19
N SER A 236 -0.67 40.85 -0.88
CA SER A 236 0.71 41.10 -1.28
C SER A 236 1.49 39.79 -1.31
N LEU A 237 2.02 39.46 -2.49
CA LEU A 237 2.91 38.35 -2.73
C LEU A 237 4.04 38.42 -1.71
N LYS A 238 3.92 37.61 -0.65
CA LYS A 238 5.06 37.23 0.19
C LYS A 238 6.15 36.69 -0.77
N PRO A 239 7.45 36.84 -0.45
CA PRO A 239 8.51 36.22 -1.25
C PRO A 239 8.16 34.76 -1.51
N PRO A 240 8.47 34.21 -2.70
CA PRO A 240 8.07 32.86 -3.08
C PRO A 240 8.54 31.88 -2.00
N GLN A 241 7.61 31.43 -1.16
CA GLN A 241 7.92 30.48 -0.12
C GLN A 241 8.15 29.12 -0.78
N ASN A 242 9.14 28.40 -0.27
CA ASN A 242 9.48 27.08 -0.79
C ASN A 242 8.26 26.15 -0.69
N PRO A 243 7.91 25.43 -1.76
CA PRO A 243 6.86 24.42 -1.73
C PRO A 243 7.16 23.38 -0.65
N LEU A 244 6.11 22.98 0.07
CA LEU A 244 6.18 22.06 1.20
C LEU A 244 5.54 20.73 0.84
N ILE A 245 6.23 19.64 1.16
CA ILE A 245 5.71 18.28 1.07
C ILE A 245 5.57 17.74 2.48
N VAL A 246 4.39 17.25 2.80
CA VAL A 246 4.15 16.60 4.10
C VAL A 246 4.42 15.11 3.96
N VAL A 247 5.21 14.56 4.89
CA VAL A 247 5.64 13.17 4.93
C VAL A 247 5.03 12.50 6.15
N PRO A 248 4.63 11.22 6.11
CA PRO A 248 4.07 10.57 7.29
C PRO A 248 5.14 10.43 8.38
N SER A 249 4.76 10.71 9.63
CA SER A 249 5.66 10.61 10.78
C SER A 249 5.87 9.18 11.29
N ALA A 250 4.99 8.25 10.88
CA ALA A 250 5.01 6.86 11.32
C ALA A 250 6.35 6.17 10.98
N PRO A 251 7.05 5.58 11.96
CA PRO A 251 8.32 4.89 11.73
C PRO A 251 8.19 3.71 10.75
N SER A 252 7.04 3.04 10.75
CA SER A 252 6.73 1.92 9.87
C SER A 252 6.19 2.33 8.49
N ALA A 253 6.05 3.63 8.21
CA ALA A 253 5.65 4.08 6.89
C ALA A 253 6.69 3.69 5.85
N PHE A 254 6.20 3.30 4.66
CA PHE A 254 7.05 2.85 3.56
C PHE A 254 8.09 3.89 3.17
N ILE A 255 7.65 5.15 3.01
CA ILE A 255 8.50 6.32 2.92
C ILE A 255 8.24 7.19 4.15
N ASN A 256 9.31 7.64 4.80
CA ASN A 256 9.27 8.59 5.90
C ASN A 256 10.52 9.51 5.85
N MET A 257 10.67 10.39 6.83
CA MET A 257 11.78 11.33 6.87
C MET A 257 13.19 10.70 6.99
N LEU A 258 13.31 9.40 7.30
CA LEU A 258 14.60 8.70 7.25
C LEU A 258 15.00 8.43 5.80
N ASN A 259 14.12 7.86 4.97
CA ASN A 259 14.51 7.36 3.64
C ASN A 259 14.11 8.26 2.46
N ILE A 260 13.25 9.26 2.68
CA ILE A 260 12.80 10.19 1.62
C ILE A 260 13.98 10.90 0.95
N LYS A 261 15.04 11.20 1.71
CA LYS A 261 16.21 11.92 1.19
C LYS A 261 16.96 11.07 0.17
N GLN A 262 17.25 9.82 0.49
CA GLN A 262 17.90 8.86 -0.41
C GLN A 262 17.07 8.65 -1.68
N LEU A 263 15.74 8.51 -1.53
CA LEU A 263 14.86 8.33 -2.67
C LEU A 263 14.84 9.56 -3.60
N LEU A 264 14.84 10.77 -3.04
CA LEU A 264 14.66 12.01 -3.80
C LEU A 264 15.95 12.79 -4.11
N GLN A 265 17.11 12.34 -3.62
CA GLN A 265 18.41 12.88 -4.02
C GLN A 265 19.19 11.86 -4.85
N ASP A 266 19.25 10.62 -4.38
CA ASP A 266 20.07 9.56 -5.01
C ASP A 266 19.24 8.67 -5.96
N ALA A 267 17.94 8.93 -6.09
CA ALA A 267 17.00 8.12 -6.87
C ALA A 267 17.05 6.63 -6.49
N LYS A 268 17.24 6.35 -5.19
CA LYS A 268 17.44 4.99 -4.67
C LYS A 268 16.60 4.77 -3.42
N TYR A 269 15.80 3.71 -3.43
CA TYR A 269 15.02 3.31 -2.26
C TYR A 269 15.87 2.54 -1.25
N GLU A 270 15.76 2.94 0.01
CA GLU A 270 16.33 2.26 1.16
C GLU A 270 15.25 2.04 2.22
N ASN A 271 15.31 0.91 2.91
CA ASN A 271 14.30 0.56 3.91
C ASN A 271 14.51 1.39 5.19
N SER A 272 13.42 1.96 5.72
CA SER A 272 13.44 2.74 6.97
C SER A 272 14.03 1.97 8.16
N ASN A 273 13.82 0.65 8.24
CA ASN A 273 14.33 -0.18 9.33
C ASN A 273 15.86 -0.29 9.32
N ASP A 274 16.45 -0.41 8.13
CA ASP A 274 17.91 -0.51 7.97
C ASP A 274 18.57 0.82 8.33
N LEU A 275 17.91 1.93 7.97
CA LEU A 275 18.41 3.28 8.20
C LEU A 275 18.28 3.76 9.64
N HIS A 276 17.38 3.17 10.43
CA HIS A 276 17.15 3.61 11.81
C HIS A 276 18.40 3.53 12.68
N TYR A 277 19.27 2.55 12.42
CA TYR A 277 20.53 2.34 13.14
C TYR A 277 21.71 3.15 12.57
N VAL A 278 21.59 3.65 11.35
CA VAL A 278 22.68 4.26 10.59
C VAL A 278 22.63 5.79 10.65
N GLN A 279 21.43 6.37 10.68
CA GLN A 279 21.25 7.82 10.59
C GLN A 279 20.17 8.34 11.54
N LYS A 280 20.37 9.58 11.99
CA LYS A 280 19.39 10.30 12.80
C LYS A 280 18.25 10.82 11.93
N LYS A 281 17.01 10.61 12.36
CA LYS A 281 15.82 11.18 11.72
C LYS A 281 15.85 12.71 11.84
N SER A 282 15.86 13.41 10.71
CA SER A 282 15.55 14.85 10.66
C SER A 282 14.04 15.04 10.50
N HIS A 283 13.46 16.00 11.18
CA HIS A 283 12.04 16.35 11.03
C HIS A 283 11.78 17.37 9.93
N HIS A 284 12.84 17.98 9.40
CA HIS A 284 12.78 18.93 8.31
C HIS A 284 13.98 18.74 7.39
N ILE A 285 13.75 18.65 6.08
CA ILE A 285 14.82 18.63 5.09
C ILE A 285 14.45 19.51 3.90
N THR A 286 15.47 20.00 3.21
CA THR A 286 15.32 20.77 1.97
C THR A 286 16.04 20.04 0.84
N ILE A 287 15.37 19.87 -0.28
CA ILE A 287 15.94 19.26 -1.50
C ILE A 287 15.86 20.30 -2.62
N ASN A 288 17.02 20.67 -3.17
CA ASN A 288 17.09 21.52 -4.34
C ASN A 288 16.83 20.70 -5.61
N ARG A 289 15.90 21.16 -6.44
CA ARG A 289 15.62 20.57 -7.74
C ARG A 289 15.45 21.67 -8.77
N ASN A 290 16.25 21.62 -9.84
CA ASN A 290 16.21 22.58 -10.95
C ASN A 290 16.28 24.06 -10.48
N GLY A 291 17.07 24.35 -9.45
CA GLY A 291 17.20 25.70 -8.89
C GLY A 291 16.04 26.14 -7.99
N LYS A 292 15.12 25.24 -7.64
CA LYS A 292 14.03 25.48 -6.70
C LYS A 292 14.17 24.57 -5.47
N ASP A 293 14.05 25.17 -4.28
CA ASP A 293 14.10 24.43 -3.02
C ASP A 293 12.72 23.89 -2.66
N TYR A 294 12.66 22.60 -2.34
CA TYR A 294 11.47 21.91 -1.84
C TYR A 294 11.71 21.50 -0.40
N GLU A 295 10.79 21.87 0.49
CA GLU A 295 10.86 21.52 1.90
C GLU A 295 10.01 20.28 2.19
N PHE A 296 10.50 19.44 3.09
CA PHE A 296 9.81 18.22 3.53
C PHE A 296 9.77 18.21 5.05
N THR A 297 8.63 17.82 5.62
CA THR A 297 8.45 17.72 7.07
C THR A 297 7.43 16.64 7.43
N ASP A 298 7.62 16.02 8.59
CA ASP A 298 6.63 15.12 9.21
C ASP A 298 5.91 15.74 10.42
N LEU A 299 6.32 16.94 10.83
CA LEU A 299 5.69 17.70 11.91
C LEU A 299 4.75 18.75 11.33
N VAL A 300 3.45 18.57 11.59
CA VAL A 300 2.37 19.46 11.14
C VAL A 300 1.68 20.19 12.30
N ASP A 301 2.01 19.84 13.55
CA ASP A 301 1.31 20.35 14.75
C ASP A 301 1.40 21.89 14.87
N ASP A 302 2.50 22.49 14.42
CA ASP A 302 2.74 23.94 14.51
C ASP A 302 2.45 24.71 13.21
N PHE A 303 1.79 24.07 12.23
CA PHE A 303 1.56 24.71 10.92
C PHE A 303 0.60 25.89 11.03
N LYS A 304 1.02 27.04 10.49
CA LYS A 304 0.14 28.19 10.30
C LYS A 304 -0.60 28.08 8.98
N GLN A 305 -1.63 28.91 8.79
CA GLN A 305 -2.34 28.98 7.52
C GLN A 305 -1.42 29.26 6.33
N SER A 306 -0.34 30.04 6.52
CA SER A 306 0.68 30.26 5.49
C SER A 306 1.42 28.99 5.09
N ASP A 307 1.68 28.08 6.03
CA ASP A 307 2.36 26.81 5.74
C ASP A 307 1.46 25.88 4.95
N TRP A 308 0.18 25.80 5.30
CA TRP A 308 -0.80 25.03 4.52
C TRP A 308 -0.97 25.55 3.09
N ASN A 309 -0.84 26.86 2.86
CA ASN A 309 -0.95 27.45 1.52
C ASN A 309 0.22 27.08 0.59
N ARG A 310 1.37 26.66 1.15
CA ARG A 310 2.54 26.23 0.38
C ARG A 310 2.67 24.71 0.29
N VAL A 311 1.76 23.94 0.91
CA VAL A 311 1.74 22.48 0.76
C VAL A 311 1.37 22.14 -0.68
N VAL A 312 2.25 21.45 -1.38
CA VAL A 312 2.05 21.06 -2.78
C VAL A 312 1.76 19.57 -2.95
N CYS A 313 2.09 18.75 -1.94
CA CYS A 313 1.86 17.31 -1.97
C CYS A 313 1.86 16.73 -0.56
N VAL A 314 1.09 15.67 -0.36
CA VAL A 314 1.08 14.87 0.88
C VAL A 314 1.45 13.43 0.53
N ILE A 315 2.53 12.93 1.13
CA ILE A 315 2.84 11.50 1.11
C ILE A 315 2.00 10.83 2.21
N THR A 316 1.34 9.73 1.89
CA THR A 316 0.52 8.97 2.83
C THR A 316 0.96 7.52 2.90
N ASP A 317 0.82 6.92 4.08
CA ASP A 317 0.94 5.48 4.31
C ASP A 317 -0.42 4.76 4.25
N GLY A 318 -1.48 5.48 3.87
CA GLY A 318 -2.86 4.99 3.79
C GLY A 318 -3.56 4.91 5.13
N SER A 319 -3.04 5.51 6.19
CA SER A 319 -3.72 5.58 7.48
C SER A 319 -4.51 6.88 7.63
N GLU A 320 -5.83 6.77 7.85
CA GLU A 320 -6.72 7.93 8.00
C GLU A 320 -6.42 8.78 9.22
N TRP A 321 -5.89 8.18 10.28
CA TRP A 321 -5.56 8.90 11.51
C TRP A 321 -4.49 9.99 11.29
N LEU A 322 -3.66 9.86 10.23
CA LEU A 322 -2.64 10.85 9.85
C LEU A 322 -3.24 12.24 9.63
N PHE A 323 -4.44 12.31 9.04
CA PHE A 323 -5.09 13.57 8.64
C PHE A 323 -5.76 14.30 9.81
N ARG A 324 -5.96 13.67 10.96
CA ARG A 324 -6.65 14.30 12.11
C ARG A 324 -5.97 15.57 12.62
N LYS A 325 -4.66 15.66 12.44
CA LYS A 325 -3.83 16.81 12.83
C LYS A 325 -3.67 17.84 11.71
N TYR A 326 -4.22 17.58 10.53
CA TYR A 326 -4.06 18.45 9.38
C TYR A 326 -5.12 19.56 9.40
N LYS A 327 -4.89 20.60 8.59
CA LYS A 327 -5.93 21.60 8.33
C LYS A 327 -7.22 20.96 7.81
N TRP A 328 -7.09 20.00 6.89
CA TRP A 328 -8.19 19.22 6.33
C TRP A 328 -8.21 17.84 7.00
N GLN A 329 -9.22 17.59 7.84
CA GLN A 329 -9.17 16.47 8.79
C GLN A 329 -9.50 15.11 8.18
N THR A 330 -9.94 15.10 6.92
CA THR A 330 -10.24 13.87 6.17
C THR A 330 -9.32 13.72 4.96
N PRO A 331 -9.03 12.47 4.52
CA PRO A 331 -8.27 12.22 3.31
C PRO A 331 -8.94 12.85 2.08
N GLN A 332 -10.26 12.71 1.95
CA GLN A 332 -11.02 13.26 0.82
C GLN A 332 -10.88 14.77 0.71
N GLU A 333 -11.04 15.49 1.83
CA GLU A 333 -10.88 16.94 1.86
C GLU A 333 -9.42 17.34 1.57
N THR A 334 -8.45 16.67 2.18
CA THR A 334 -7.02 16.93 1.92
C THR A 334 -6.70 16.77 0.44
N PHE A 335 -7.13 15.66 -0.18
CA PHE A 335 -6.78 15.35 -1.56
C PHE A 335 -7.59 16.12 -2.61
N ASN A 336 -8.68 16.77 -2.21
CA ASN A 336 -9.34 17.78 -3.03
C ASN A 336 -8.51 19.08 -3.14
N HIS A 337 -7.66 19.36 -2.15
CA HIS A 337 -6.83 20.56 -2.13
C HIS A 337 -5.40 20.32 -2.64
N VAL A 338 -4.78 19.19 -2.30
CA VAL A 338 -3.39 18.87 -2.64
C VAL A 338 -3.26 17.42 -3.12
N PRO A 339 -2.43 17.10 -4.13
CA PRO A 339 -2.26 15.72 -4.57
C PRO A 339 -1.62 14.84 -3.50
N GLY A 340 -2.11 13.61 -3.40
CA GLY A 340 -1.55 12.58 -2.54
C GLY A 340 -0.59 11.66 -3.29
N VAL A 341 0.43 11.16 -2.60
CA VAL A 341 1.29 10.08 -3.12
C VAL A 341 1.32 8.93 -2.12
N TYR A 342 1.12 7.71 -2.63
CA TYR A 342 1.25 6.47 -1.89
C TYR A 342 2.28 5.57 -2.55
N PHE A 343 3.35 5.29 -1.83
CA PHE A 343 4.40 4.38 -2.29
C PHE A 343 4.06 2.94 -1.88
N LYS A 344 4.26 1.99 -2.79
CA LYS A 344 4.10 0.56 -2.53
C LYS A 344 5.11 -0.27 -3.30
N PHE A 345 5.32 -1.51 -2.89
CA PHE A 345 6.03 -2.45 -3.75
C PHE A 345 5.17 -2.85 -4.94
N THR A 346 5.79 -3.06 -6.11
CA THR A 346 5.09 -3.39 -7.37
C THR A 346 4.13 -4.58 -7.23
N HIS A 347 4.52 -5.61 -6.48
CA HIS A 347 3.75 -6.85 -6.28
C HIS A 347 2.84 -6.81 -5.05
N GLU A 348 2.74 -5.67 -4.37
CA GLU A 348 1.82 -5.50 -3.24
C GLU A 348 0.56 -4.75 -3.68
N GLU A 349 -0.58 -5.20 -3.17
CA GLU A 349 -1.83 -4.51 -3.35
C GLU A 349 -1.84 -3.23 -2.49
N ALA A 350 -2.31 -2.13 -3.08
CA ALA A 350 -2.56 -0.92 -2.32
C ALA A 350 -3.70 -1.15 -1.32
N LYS A 351 -3.66 -0.46 -0.17
CA LYS A 351 -4.77 -0.53 0.79
C LYS A 351 -6.07 -0.07 0.13
N LYS A 352 -7.19 -0.76 0.41
CA LYS A 352 -8.50 -0.50 -0.22
C LYS A 352 -8.93 0.97 -0.11
N ASN A 353 -8.71 1.60 1.04
CA ASN A 353 -9.03 3.00 1.27
C ASN A 353 -8.22 3.96 0.38
N VAL A 354 -6.93 3.68 0.16
CA VAL A 354 -6.06 4.49 -0.72
C VAL A 354 -6.56 4.48 -2.15
N VAL A 355 -7.01 3.32 -2.64
CA VAL A 355 -7.55 3.17 -4.01
C VAL A 355 -8.84 3.97 -4.20
N ILE A 356 -9.63 4.16 -3.13
CA ILE A 356 -10.89 4.92 -3.16
C ILE A 356 -10.63 6.43 -3.11
N TRP A 357 -9.49 6.87 -2.56
CA TRP A 357 -9.19 8.29 -2.45
C TRP A 357 -8.91 8.92 -3.81
N ARG A 358 -9.72 9.92 -4.16
CA ARG A 358 -9.53 10.72 -5.37
C ARG A 358 -8.22 11.51 -5.26
N ASN A 359 -7.48 11.64 -6.37
CA ASN A 359 -6.26 12.44 -6.47
C ASN A 359 -5.08 11.94 -5.60
N VAL A 360 -5.02 10.62 -5.37
CA VAL A 360 -3.86 9.93 -4.79
C VAL A 360 -3.20 9.08 -5.87
N TYR A 361 -1.90 9.30 -6.08
CA TYR A 361 -1.10 8.59 -7.07
C TYR A 361 -0.35 7.42 -6.43
N LEU A 362 -0.41 6.25 -7.07
CA LEU A 362 0.27 5.04 -6.61
C LEU A 362 1.63 4.92 -7.30
N ILE A 363 2.71 5.13 -6.55
CA ILE A 363 4.07 4.98 -7.08
C ILE A 363 4.62 3.61 -6.68
N ASN A 364 5.02 2.83 -7.69
CA ASN A 364 5.54 1.48 -7.48
C ASN A 364 7.06 1.48 -7.33
N ILE A 365 7.55 0.83 -6.28
CA ILE A 365 8.96 0.54 -6.06
C ILE A 365 9.21 -0.94 -6.27
N HIS A 366 10.27 -1.29 -7.00
CA HIS A 366 10.65 -2.68 -7.19
C HIS A 366 11.47 -3.19 -5.98
N ARG A 367 11.20 -4.40 -5.50
CA ARG A 367 11.93 -4.98 -4.36
C ARG A 367 13.41 -5.23 -4.68
N GLU A 368 13.69 -5.75 -5.87
CA GLU A 368 15.03 -6.24 -6.27
C GLU A 368 15.71 -5.35 -7.31
N LEU A 369 14.95 -4.53 -8.05
CA LEU A 369 15.45 -3.76 -9.19
C LEU A 369 15.67 -2.29 -8.82
N ARG A 370 16.73 -2.00 -8.06
CA ARG A 370 17.05 -0.61 -7.64
C ARG A 370 17.28 0.36 -8.80
N HIS A 371 17.69 -0.12 -9.98
CA HIS A 371 17.80 0.72 -11.18
C HIS A 371 16.45 1.31 -11.65
N LYS A 372 15.33 0.71 -11.23
CA LYS A 372 13.99 1.23 -11.53
C LYS A 372 13.50 2.27 -10.53
N ASP A 373 14.22 2.51 -9.44
CA ASP A 373 13.84 3.55 -8.48
C ASP A 373 13.90 4.95 -9.12
N SER A 374 14.70 5.12 -10.19
CA SER A 374 14.71 6.34 -11.03
C SER A 374 13.37 6.61 -11.73
N GLU A 375 12.56 5.59 -11.99
CA GLU A 375 11.21 5.74 -12.56
C GLU A 375 10.28 6.32 -11.50
N ALA A 376 10.26 5.74 -10.30
CA ALA A 376 9.50 6.24 -9.17
C ALA A 376 9.89 7.67 -8.74
N TYR A 377 11.20 7.97 -8.78
CA TYR A 377 11.71 9.33 -8.61
C TYR A 377 11.09 10.31 -9.62
N THR A 378 11.13 9.94 -10.90
CA THR A 378 10.59 10.78 -11.99
C THR A 378 9.09 10.98 -11.83
N GLU A 379 8.36 9.91 -11.55
CA GLU A 379 6.91 9.92 -11.34
C GLU A 379 6.52 10.84 -10.18
N PHE A 380 7.20 10.72 -9.03
CA PHE A 380 6.96 11.59 -7.87
C PHE A 380 7.10 13.06 -8.23
N TRP A 381 8.19 13.43 -8.91
CA TRP A 381 8.42 14.82 -9.27
C TRP A 381 7.47 15.33 -10.35
N ASN A 382 7.02 14.49 -11.28
CA ASN A 382 6.00 14.87 -12.24
C ASN A 382 4.69 15.24 -11.54
N ILE A 383 4.30 14.48 -10.51
CA ILE A 383 3.11 14.76 -9.69
C ILE A 383 3.29 16.09 -8.93
N VAL A 384 4.42 16.26 -8.23
CA VAL A 384 4.69 17.48 -7.43
C VAL A 384 4.82 18.74 -8.30
N GLU A 385 5.39 18.63 -9.49
CA GLU A 385 5.52 19.75 -10.44
C GLU A 385 4.27 19.96 -11.31
N GLY A 386 3.27 19.08 -11.21
CA GLY A 386 2.05 19.15 -12.02
C GLY A 386 2.28 18.91 -13.51
N LYS A 387 3.38 18.24 -13.88
CA LYS A 387 3.66 17.84 -15.26
C LYS A 387 2.81 16.62 -15.58
N ARG A 388 1.80 16.79 -16.45
CA ARG A 388 0.95 15.68 -16.92
C ARG A 388 1.82 14.62 -17.60
N THR A 389 1.78 13.40 -17.07
CA THR A 389 2.30 12.18 -17.71
C THR A 389 1.34 11.69 -18.77
#